data_AF-A0A9W9RZM6-F1
#
_entry.id   AF-A0A9W9RZM6-F1
#
_cell.length_a   1.000
_cell.length_b   1.000
_cell.length_c   1.000
_cell.angle_alpha   90.00
_cell.angle_beta   90.00
_cell.angle_gamma   90.00
#
_symmetry.space_group_name_H-M   'P 1'
#
loop_
_entity.id
_entity.type
_entity.pdbx_description
1 polymer ?
#
loop_
_entity_poly.entity_id
_entity_poly.type
_entity_poly.pdbx_seq_one_letter_code
_entity_poly.pdbx_strand_id
1 'polypeptide(L)'
;MYIFVLARTAAAVVIQILRMMLASWHHSRKARALGYGTLPLFPCNDVVGIDTLKQSPVADKKKLLPELSTRRIEIMSEQEGRYVTIYMLRNLDRDLVFTIDPKNV
;
A
#
# COMPACT_ATOMS: atom_id res chain seq x y z
N MET A 1 -18.96 36.95 16.11
CA MET A 1 -18.93 36.22 14.81
C MET A 1 -17.76 35.23 14.73
N TYR A 2 -16.51 35.63 15.03
CA TYR A 2 -15.32 34.76 14.94
C TYR A 2 -15.35 33.50 15.82
N ILE A 3 -15.83 33.58 17.07
CA ILE A 3 -15.87 32.43 18.00
C ILE A 3 -16.77 31.30 17.47
N PHE A 4 -17.92 31.65 16.88
CA PHE A 4 -18.83 30.66 16.29
C PHE A 4 -18.25 29.99 15.04
N VAL A 5 -17.44 30.72 14.27
CA VAL A 5 -16.74 30.15 13.10
C VAL A 5 -15.64 29.19 13.57
N LEU A 6 -14.84 29.57 14.57
CA LEU A 6 -13.78 28.72 15.13
C LEU A 6 -14.32 27.44 15.80
N ALA A 7 -15.45 27.54 16.51
CA ALA A 7 -16.08 26.39 17.12
C ALA A 7 -16.59 25.39 16.05
N ARG A 8 -17.15 25.90 14.94
CA ARG A 8 -17.61 25.06 13.83
C ARG A 8 -16.47 24.40 13.07
N THR A 9 -15.36 25.11 12.83
CA THR A 9 -14.19 24.52 12.16
C THR A 9 -13.55 23.45 13.02
N ALA A 10 -13.39 23.67 14.33
CA ALA A 10 -12.88 22.67 15.26
C ALA A 10 -13.75 21.41 15.28
N ALA A 11 -15.08 21.57 15.35
CA ALA A 11 -16.01 20.44 15.28
C ALA A 11 -15.92 19.67 13.96
N ALA A 12 -15.80 20.38 12.83
CA ALA A 12 -15.65 19.76 11.52
C ALA A 12 -14.36 18.92 11.40
N VAL A 13 -13.23 19.42 11.93
CA VAL A 13 -11.95 18.70 11.94
C VAL A 13 -12.06 17.42 12.77
N VAL A 14 -12.66 17.48 13.97
CA VAL A 14 -12.87 16.29 14.82
C VAL A 14 -13.74 15.25 14.12
N ILE A 15 -14.85 15.68 13.50
CA ILE A 15 -15.72 14.79 12.73
C ILE A 15 -14.97 14.17 11.55
N GLN A 16 -14.11 14.93 10.86
CA GLN A 16 -13.32 14.42 9.75
C GLN A 16 -12.29 13.36 10.20
N ILE A 17 -11.60 13.59 11.31
CA ILE A 17 -10.68 12.61 11.91
C ILE A 17 -11.43 11.33 12.27
N LEU A 18 -12.57 11.44 12.96
CA LEU A 18 -13.41 10.29 13.31
C LEU A 18 -13.87 9.52 12.07
N ARG A 19 -14.30 10.22 11.01
CA ARG A 19 -14.69 9.60 9.74
C ARG A 19 -13.53 8.84 9.10
N MET A 20 -12.33 9.41 9.09
CA MET A 20 -11.13 8.75 8.55
C MET A 20 -10.80 7.48 9.34
N MET A 21 -10.85 7.54 10.68
CA MET A 21 -10.60 6.38 11.54
C MET A 21 -11.64 5.27 11.32
N LEU A 22 -12.92 5.62 11.27
CA LEU A 22 -14.01 4.67 11.05
C LEU A 22 -13.93 4.03 9.65
N ALA A 23 -13.64 4.81 8.61
CA ALA A 23 -13.47 4.29 7.27
C ALA A 23 -12.29 3.30 7.22
N SER A 24 -11.13 3.67 7.76
CA SER A 24 -9.96 2.79 7.83
C SER A 24 -10.26 1.47 8.56
N TRP A 25 -10.95 1.56 9.70
CA TRP A 25 -11.34 0.37 10.46
C TRP A 25 -12.33 -0.51 9.72
N HIS A 26 -13.35 0.08 9.08
CA HIS A 26 -14.34 -0.66 8.31
C HIS A 26 -13.71 -1.35 7.09
N HIS A 27 -12.81 -0.67 6.37
CA HIS A 27 -12.07 -1.26 5.25
C HIS A 27 -11.18 -2.43 5.71
N SER A 28 -10.47 -2.26 6.84
CA SER A 28 -9.64 -3.33 7.40
C SER A 28 -10.48 -4.55 7.84
N ARG A 29 -11.63 -4.33 8.50
CA ARG A 29 -12.52 -5.43 8.90
C ARG A 29 -13.15 -6.14 7.71
N LYS A 30 -13.58 -5.40 6.68
CA LYS A 30 -14.15 -5.98 5.46
C LYS A 30 -13.11 -6.78 4.68
N ALA A 31 -11.87 -6.30 4.60
CA ALA A 31 -10.76 -7.06 4.02
C ALA A 31 -10.53 -8.38 4.76
N ARG A 32 -10.46 -8.34 6.10
CA ARG A 32 -10.33 -9.55 6.93
C ARG A 32 -11.51 -10.51 6.77
N ALA A 33 -12.74 -10.01 6.69
CA ALA A 33 -13.96 -10.81 6.52
C ALA A 33 -14.01 -11.52 5.16
N LEU A 34 -13.40 -10.93 4.13
CA LEU A 34 -13.26 -11.52 2.80
C LEU A 34 -12.05 -12.47 2.69
N GLY A 35 -11.35 -12.74 3.80
CA GLY A 35 -10.17 -13.61 3.80
C GLY A 35 -8.91 -12.95 3.24
N TYR A 36 -8.93 -11.64 2.94
CA TYR A 36 -7.72 -10.90 2.64
C TYR A 36 -6.92 -10.76 3.95
N GLY A 37 -5.93 -11.64 4.11
CA GLY A 37 -4.93 -11.52 5.16
C GLY A 37 -4.11 -10.22 5.01
N THR A 38 -3.27 -9.93 6.00
CA THR A 38 -2.30 -8.84 5.89
C THR A 38 -1.46 -9.06 4.65
N LEU A 39 -1.40 -8.06 3.75
CA LEU A 39 -0.57 -8.17 2.56
C LEU A 39 0.91 -8.24 2.96
N PRO A 40 1.70 -9.15 2.38
CA PRO A 40 3.12 -9.20 2.67
C PRO A 40 3.80 -7.93 2.16
N LEU A 41 4.75 -7.41 2.95
CA LEU A 41 5.52 -6.22 2.61
C LEU A 41 6.81 -6.61 1.89
N PHE A 42 7.10 -5.92 0.79
CA PHE A 42 8.29 -6.17 -0.01
C PHE A 42 9.55 -5.81 0.73
N PRO A 43 10.54 -6.72 0.80
CA PRO A 43 11.77 -6.45 1.49
C PRO A 43 12.44 -5.23 0.85
N CYS A 44 12.58 -4.20 1.67
CA CYS A 44 13.23 -2.96 1.28
C CYS A 44 14.47 -2.80 2.14
N ASN A 45 15.59 -2.48 1.51
CA ASN A 45 16.85 -2.26 2.21
C ASN A 45 16.90 -0.90 2.92
N ASP A 46 15.97 0.01 2.57
CA ASP A 46 15.92 1.36 3.09
C ASP A 46 14.54 1.69 3.67
N VAL A 47 14.53 2.49 4.75
CA VAL A 47 13.31 2.78 5.51
C VAL A 47 12.26 3.53 4.68
N VAL A 48 12.71 4.31 3.71
CA VAL A 48 11.89 5.26 2.94
C VAL A 48 11.44 4.67 1.58
N GLY A 49 12.01 3.56 1.11
CA GLY A 49 11.65 2.97 -0.19
C GLY A 49 12.31 3.60 -1.41
N ILE A 50 13.46 4.25 -1.25
CA ILE A 50 14.22 4.89 -2.34
C ILE A 50 14.81 3.83 -3.27
N ASP A 51 15.32 2.71 -2.73
CA ASP A 51 15.92 1.66 -3.53
C ASP A 51 14.86 0.93 -4.35
N THR A 52 13.72 0.63 -3.74
CA THR A 52 12.56 0.05 -4.42
C THR A 52 12.02 0.98 -5.51
N LEU A 53 12.00 2.29 -5.26
CA LEU A 53 11.61 3.29 -6.26
C LEU A 53 12.56 3.29 -7.46
N LYS A 54 13.88 3.29 -7.23
CA LYS A 54 14.89 3.35 -8.31
C LYS A 54 14.84 2.15 -9.25
N GLN A 55 14.43 0.98 -8.76
CA GLN A 55 14.33 -0.23 -9.57
C GLN A 55 13.40 -0.06 -10.78
N SER A 56 12.27 0.64 -10.60
CA SER A 56 11.27 0.79 -11.67
C SER A 56 11.77 1.62 -12.86
N PRO A 57 12.30 2.85 -12.69
CA PRO A 57 12.90 3.59 -13.80
C PRO A 57 14.12 2.91 -14.44
N VAL A 58 14.93 2.18 -13.65
CA VAL A 58 16.09 1.45 -14.18
C VAL A 58 15.64 0.27 -15.05
N ALA A 59 14.63 -0.49 -14.60
CA ALA A 59 14.07 -1.59 -15.37
C ALA A 59 13.35 -1.09 -16.64
N ASP A 60 12.63 0.02 -16.56
CA ASP A 60 11.99 0.66 -17.71
C ASP A 60 13.00 1.06 -18.78
N LYS A 61 14.08 1.77 -18.40
CA LYS A 61 15.16 2.13 -19.32
C LYS A 61 15.82 0.91 -19.99
N LYS A 62 15.84 -0.23 -19.30
CA LYS A 62 16.38 -1.49 -19.81
C LYS A 62 15.34 -2.37 -20.52
N LYS A 63 14.07 -1.95 -20.56
CA LYS A 63 12.93 -2.73 -21.05
C LYS A 63 12.73 -4.07 -20.32
N LEU A 64 13.04 -4.10 -19.02
CA LEU A 64 13.00 -5.28 -18.14
C LEU A 64 11.89 -5.22 -17.07
N LEU A 65 10.80 -4.50 -17.33
CA LEU A 65 9.69 -4.37 -16.37
C LEU A 65 8.97 -5.70 -16.08
N PRO A 66 8.68 -6.55 -17.09
CA PRO A 66 8.10 -7.87 -16.84
C PRO A 66 8.99 -8.73 -15.95
N GLU A 67 10.29 -8.76 -16.21
CA GLU A 67 11.28 -9.53 -15.46
C GLU A 67 11.42 -9.03 -14.02
N LEU A 68 11.38 -7.70 -13.83
CA LEU A 68 11.33 -7.10 -12.49
C LEU A 68 10.08 -7.58 -11.73
N SER A 69 8.94 -7.65 -12.41
CA SER A 69 7.67 -8.09 -11.80
C SER A 69 7.72 -9.56 -11.41
N THR A 70 8.19 -10.43 -12.31
CA THR A 70 8.38 -11.87 -12.05
C THR A 70 9.32 -12.09 -10.88
N ARG A 71 10.47 -11.41 -10.86
CA ARG A 71 11.45 -11.53 -9.77
C ARG A 71 10.87 -11.12 -8.41
N ARG A 72 10.04 -10.07 -8.37
CA ARG A 72 9.40 -9.63 -7.11
C ARG A 72 8.40 -10.66 -6.61
N ILE A 73 7.66 -11.32 -7.50
CA ILE A 73 6.74 -12.41 -7.16
C ILE A 73 7.51 -13.62 -6.64
N GLU A 74 8.63 -13.98 -7.26
CA GLU A 74 9.48 -15.08 -6.78
C GLU A 74 9.98 -14.82 -5.36
N ILE A 75 10.57 -13.65 -5.11
CA ILE A 75 11.05 -13.24 -3.78
C ILE A 75 9.90 -13.29 -2.75
N MET A 76 8.73 -12.77 -3.12
CA MET A 76 7.54 -12.79 -2.27
C MET A 76 7.06 -14.19 -1.96
N SER A 77 7.05 -15.04 -2.98
CA SER A 77 6.53 -16.39 -2.85
C SER A 77 7.46 -17.26 -2.02
N GLU A 78 8.76 -17.04 -2.14
CA GLU A 78 9.79 -17.67 -1.31
C GLU A 78 9.67 -17.22 0.15
N GLN A 79 9.52 -15.91 0.40
CA GLN A 79 9.36 -15.36 1.75
C GLN A 79 8.11 -15.88 2.46
N GLU A 80 6.98 -15.97 1.75
CA GLU A 80 5.70 -16.37 2.32
C GLU A 80 5.46 -17.88 2.28
N GLY A 81 6.36 -18.66 1.66
CA GLY A 81 6.21 -20.11 1.48
C GLY A 81 4.99 -20.53 0.65
N ARG A 82 4.42 -19.60 -0.13
CA ARG A 82 3.23 -19.81 -0.97
C ARG A 82 3.30 -18.89 -2.18
N TYR A 83 2.59 -19.22 -3.26
CA TYR A 83 2.53 -18.32 -4.42
C TYR A 83 1.79 -17.01 -4.07
N VAL A 84 2.45 -15.87 -4.27
CA VAL A 84 1.94 -14.54 -3.94
C VAL A 84 1.76 -13.70 -5.20
N THR A 85 0.51 -13.33 -5.51
CA THR A 85 0.18 -12.48 -6.66
C THR A 85 -0.08 -11.03 -6.28
N ILE A 86 -0.21 -10.74 -4.98
CA ILE A 86 -0.51 -9.42 -4.42
C ILE A 86 0.35 -9.15 -3.19
N TYR A 87 1.00 -7.98 -3.16
CA TYR A 87 1.86 -7.58 -2.05
C TYR A 87 1.96 -6.05 -1.96
N MET A 88 2.52 -5.55 -0.86
CA MET A 88 2.78 -4.12 -0.65
C MET A 88 4.24 -3.81 -0.92
N LEU A 89 4.55 -2.66 -1.52
CA LEU A 89 5.90 -2.16 -1.70
C LEU A 89 5.99 -0.71 -1.23
N ARG A 90 7.11 -0.33 -0.61
CA ARG A 90 7.31 1.04 -0.12
C ARG A 90 8.08 1.87 -1.14
N ASN A 91 7.52 3.02 -1.49
CA ASN A 91 8.15 4.04 -2.33
C ASN A 91 7.96 5.42 -1.69
N LEU A 92 9.05 6.10 -1.31
CA LEU A 92 9.03 7.42 -0.67
C LEU A 92 8.05 7.52 0.50
N ASP A 93 8.17 6.61 1.46
CA ASP A 93 7.32 6.48 2.66
C ASP A 93 5.83 6.23 2.34
N ARG A 94 5.51 5.84 1.11
CA ARG A 94 4.17 5.42 0.71
C ARG A 94 4.15 3.94 0.42
N ASP A 95 3.20 3.26 1.03
CA ASP A 95 2.94 1.86 0.72
C ASP A 95 2.01 1.77 -0.50
N LEU A 96 2.48 1.07 -1.52
CA LEU A 96 1.79 0.81 -2.78
C LEU A 96 1.40 -0.65 -2.83
N VAL A 97 0.15 -0.93 -3.21
CA VAL A 97 -0.31 -2.30 -3.46
C VAL A 97 0.04 -2.65 -4.90
N PHE A 98 0.76 -3.75 -5.09
CA PHE A 98 1.07 -4.33 -6.38
C PHE A 98 0.33 -5.65 -6.55
N THR A 99 -0.29 -5.86 -7.71
CA THR A 99 -0.97 -7.10 -8.07
C THR A 99 -0.69 -7.45 -9.53
N ILE A 100 -0.53 -8.74 -9.82
CA ILE A 100 -0.56 -9.29 -11.18
C ILE A 100 -1.83 -10.09 -11.47
N ASP A 101 -2.68 -10.31 -10.46
CA ASP A 101 -3.95 -11.00 -10.65
C ASP A 101 -4.97 -10.06 -11.32
N PRO A 102 -5.45 -10.37 -12.54
CA PRO A 102 -6.44 -9.55 -13.23
C PRO A 102 -7.76 -9.42 -12.46
N LYS A 103 -8.06 -10.30 -11.50
CA LYS A 103 -9.25 -10.20 -10.65
C LYS A 103 -9.18 -9.06 -9.62
N ASN A 104 -7.98 -8.52 -9.39
CA ASN A 104 -7.71 -7.51 -8.38
C ASN A 104 -7.40 -6.12 -8.97
N VAL A 105 -7.49 -5.95 -10.29
CA VAL A 105 -7.35 -4.68 -11.02
C VAL A 105 -8.74 -4.09 -11.26
#